data_AF-A0A383EBX8-F1
#
_entry.id   AF-A0A383EBX8-F1
#
_cell.length_a   1.000
_cell.length_b   1.000
_cell.length_c   1.000
_cell.angle_alpha   90.00
_cell.angle_beta   90.00
_cell.angle_gamma   90.00
#
_symmetry.space_group_name_H-M   'P 1'
#
loop_
_entity.id
_entity.type
_entity.pdbx_description
1 polymer ?
#
loop_
_entity_poly.entity_id
_entity_poly.type
_entity_poly.pdbx_seq_one_letter_code
_entity_poly.pdbx_strand_id
1 'polypeptide(L)'
;KNVERNCIEYGENFALNGASFCDVNSFSIRDGQLQIGFNDGGVTSLIESDQFKGYEGTPDKPSAILLKNNNLHAEIQIDPVHSVGATDPAGIKDVLLESAITTIQDCEDSVAAVDGEDKVTVYRNWLGLMKGDLKETFMKGGEEMTRSLNPDRSYIAPDGSDFKLSGRSLMLVRNVGHLMTNPAILDQDGNEVPEGILDAMFTICIAIHDLNGNSAIKNSQAGSIYIVKPK
;
A
#
# COMPACT_ATOMS: atom_id res chain seq x y z
N LYS A 1 13.94 15.39 17.48
CA LYS A 1 14.67 14.41 16.64
C LYS A 1 13.84 13.86 15.48
N ASN A 2 12.80 13.03 15.67
CA ASN A 2 12.01 12.56 14.51
C ASN A 2 11.08 13.65 13.94
N VAL A 3 10.40 14.42 14.80
CA VAL A 3 9.53 15.53 14.37
C VAL A 3 10.31 16.59 13.58
N GLU A 4 11.45 17.07 14.09
CA GLU A 4 12.32 18.02 13.38
C GLU A 4 12.82 17.51 12.02
N ARG A 5 13.06 16.20 11.90
CA ARG A 5 13.51 15.59 10.63
C ARG A 5 12.37 15.57 9.61
N ASN A 6 11.15 15.28 10.05
CA ASN A 6 9.97 15.26 9.20
C ASN A 6 9.66 16.67 8.66
N CYS A 7 9.79 17.72 9.47
CA CYS A 7 9.55 19.09 9.03
C CYS A 7 10.51 19.57 7.92
N ILE A 8 11.77 19.12 7.96
CA ILE A 8 12.76 19.41 6.92
C ILE A 8 12.41 18.65 5.62
N GLU A 9 12.06 17.37 5.74
CA GLU A 9 11.72 16.51 4.60
C GLU A 9 10.42 16.97 3.88
N TYR A 10 9.46 17.51 4.63
CA TYR A 10 8.29 18.17 4.06
C TYR A 10 8.65 19.43 3.28
N GLY A 11 9.54 20.28 3.82
CA GLY A 11 9.95 21.52 3.16
C GLY A 11 10.63 21.29 1.79
N GLU A 12 11.35 20.17 1.64
CA GLU A 12 11.99 19.81 0.37
C GLU A 12 11.01 19.29 -0.69
N ASN A 13 9.94 18.60 -0.29
CA ASN A 13 9.02 17.92 -1.22
C ASN A 13 7.67 18.63 -1.40
N PHE A 14 7.24 19.42 -0.42
CA PHE A 14 5.92 20.05 -0.32
C PHE A 14 6.03 21.51 0.13
N ALA A 15 6.98 22.25 -0.42
CA ALA A 15 7.38 23.58 0.06
C ALA A 15 6.21 24.52 0.36
N LEU A 16 6.30 25.24 1.48
CA LEU A 16 5.33 26.27 1.87
C LEU A 16 5.72 27.63 1.30
N ASN A 17 4.74 28.47 1.01
CA ASN A 17 5.00 29.83 0.53
C ASN A 17 5.58 30.70 1.67
N GLY A 18 6.90 30.87 1.66
CA GLY A 18 7.62 31.75 2.58
C GLY A 18 7.72 31.26 4.03
N ALA A 19 7.51 29.97 4.29
CA ALA A 19 7.44 29.41 5.65
C ALA A 19 8.05 28.00 5.76
N SER A 20 8.24 27.53 6.99
CA SER A 20 8.70 26.17 7.31
C SER A 20 7.59 25.32 7.90
N PHE A 21 7.60 24.01 7.61
CA PHE A 21 6.72 23.06 8.30
C PHE A 21 7.01 22.97 9.80
N CYS A 22 8.20 23.37 10.25
CA CYS A 22 8.54 23.41 11.68
C CYS A 22 7.65 24.37 12.48
N ASP A 23 7.09 25.40 11.83
CA ASP A 23 6.35 26.46 12.50
C ASP A 23 4.83 26.22 12.47
N VAL A 24 4.40 25.18 11.75
CA VAL A 24 2.98 24.87 11.52
C VAL A 24 2.30 24.50 12.83
N ASN A 25 1.09 25.03 13.02
CA ASN A 25 0.24 24.80 14.17
C ASN A 25 -1.13 24.22 13.79
N SER A 26 -1.60 24.41 12.56
CA SER A 26 -2.91 23.87 12.18
C SER A 26 -3.03 23.63 10.68
N PHE A 27 -3.96 22.75 10.34
CA PHE A 27 -4.39 22.46 8.98
C PHE A 27 -5.90 22.68 8.89
N SER A 28 -6.35 23.28 7.78
CA SER A 28 -7.76 23.35 7.45
C SER A 28 -7.97 23.38 5.94
N ILE A 29 -9.17 23.08 5.49
CA ILE A 29 -9.57 23.12 4.09
C ILE A 29 -10.59 24.24 3.92
N ARG A 30 -10.29 25.19 3.03
CA ARG A 30 -11.13 26.35 2.71
C ARG A 30 -11.24 26.48 1.20
N ASP A 31 -12.46 26.53 0.70
CA ASP A 31 -12.74 26.66 -0.74
C ASP A 31 -11.96 25.65 -1.60
N GLY A 32 -11.83 24.41 -1.09
CA GLY A 32 -11.09 23.32 -1.74
C GLY A 32 -9.56 23.43 -1.65
N GLN A 33 -9.02 24.36 -0.89
CA GLN A 33 -7.58 24.57 -0.74
C GLN A 33 -7.11 24.23 0.68
N LEU A 34 -5.91 23.64 0.76
CA LEU A 34 -5.22 23.41 2.02
C LEU A 34 -4.68 24.74 2.56
N GLN A 35 -5.16 25.14 3.74
CA GLN A 35 -4.62 26.25 4.51
C GLN A 35 -3.82 25.72 5.70
N ILE A 36 -2.64 26.31 5.89
CA ILE A 36 -1.68 25.91 6.89
C ILE A 36 -1.47 27.11 7.83
N GLY A 37 -1.88 26.96 9.08
CA GLY A 37 -1.87 28.03 10.07
C GLY A 37 -0.66 27.98 11.00
N PHE A 38 -0.27 29.15 11.50
CA PHE A 38 0.85 29.36 12.43
C PHE A 38 0.36 29.89 13.80
N ASN A 39 1.24 29.83 14.80
CA ASN A 39 0.95 30.29 16.17
C ASN A 39 0.59 31.78 16.27
N ASP A 40 1.10 32.61 15.36
CA ASP A 40 0.84 34.05 15.31
C ASP A 40 -0.48 34.43 14.61
N GLY A 41 -1.26 33.42 14.19
CA GLY A 41 -2.49 33.59 13.42
C GLY A 41 -2.26 33.79 11.92
N GLY A 42 -1.01 33.78 11.46
CA GLY A 42 -0.67 33.75 10.04
C GLY A 42 -1.16 32.46 9.38
N VAL A 43 -1.43 32.54 8.08
CA VAL A 43 -1.79 31.38 7.24
C VAL A 43 -0.95 31.38 5.97
N THR A 44 -0.57 30.21 5.51
CA THR A 44 0.09 30.00 4.22
C THR A 44 -0.54 28.84 3.45
N SER A 45 -0.02 28.60 2.26
CA SER A 45 -0.33 27.48 1.39
C SER A 45 0.95 26.75 0.99
N LEU A 46 0.77 25.60 0.33
CA LEU A 46 1.82 25.03 -0.51
C LEU A 46 2.18 26.02 -1.62
N ILE A 47 3.44 26.02 -2.07
CA ILE A 47 3.86 26.73 -3.28
C ILE A 47 3.14 26.11 -4.49
N GLU A 48 3.18 24.78 -4.60
CA GLU A 48 2.49 24.02 -5.64
C GLU A 48 1.17 23.48 -5.07
N SER A 49 0.10 24.29 -5.21
CA SER A 49 -1.22 23.96 -4.63
C SER A 49 -1.82 22.64 -5.13
N ASP A 50 -1.43 22.18 -6.32
CA ASP A 50 -1.92 20.94 -6.91
C ASP A 50 -1.33 19.70 -6.22
N GLN A 51 -0.29 19.83 -5.39
CA GLN A 51 0.22 18.74 -4.58
C GLN A 51 -0.79 18.27 -3.54
N PHE A 52 -1.75 19.12 -3.12
CA PHE A 52 -2.86 18.70 -2.27
C PHE A 52 -3.87 17.86 -3.05
N LYS A 53 -4.08 16.61 -2.62
CA LYS A 53 -4.95 15.64 -3.30
C LYS A 53 -6.21 15.26 -2.53
N GLY A 54 -6.29 15.59 -1.25
CA GLY A 54 -7.49 15.35 -0.46
C GLY A 54 -7.21 15.28 1.03
N TYR A 55 -8.22 14.94 1.81
CA TYR A 55 -8.15 14.87 3.26
C TYR A 55 -9.12 13.83 3.82
N GLU A 56 -8.95 13.50 5.11
CA GLU A 56 -9.97 12.79 5.90
C GLU A 56 -10.48 13.70 7.03
N GLY A 57 -11.66 13.39 7.55
CA GLY A 57 -12.28 14.15 8.64
C GLY A 57 -13.02 15.39 8.15
N THR A 58 -13.04 16.45 8.96
CA THR A 58 -13.79 17.68 8.64
C THR A 58 -12.86 18.73 8.03
N PRO A 59 -13.36 19.62 7.15
CA PRO A 59 -12.55 20.71 6.60
C PRO A 59 -11.87 21.59 7.67
N ASP A 60 -12.55 21.86 8.79
CA ASP A 60 -12.02 22.69 9.87
C ASP A 60 -10.91 22.02 10.68
N LYS A 61 -10.97 20.68 10.77
CA LYS A 61 -10.10 19.84 11.59
C LYS A 61 -9.92 18.49 10.87
N PRO A 62 -9.08 18.46 9.84
CA PRO A 62 -8.81 17.22 9.11
C PRO A 62 -8.03 16.26 10.00
N SER A 63 -8.36 14.98 9.91
CA SER A 63 -7.60 13.91 10.59
C SER A 63 -6.44 13.40 9.74
N ALA A 64 -6.46 13.67 8.43
CA ALA A 64 -5.36 13.38 7.53
C ALA A 64 -5.33 14.38 6.36
N ILE A 65 -4.14 14.72 5.89
CA ILE A 65 -3.92 15.51 4.67
C ILE A 65 -3.15 14.65 3.67
N LEU A 66 -3.73 14.43 2.50
CA LEU A 66 -3.12 13.68 1.42
C LEU A 66 -2.43 14.64 0.44
N LEU A 67 -1.12 14.45 0.29
CA LEU A 67 -0.25 15.16 -0.62
C LEU A 67 0.30 14.21 -1.69
N LYS A 68 0.76 14.75 -2.81
CA LYS A 68 1.38 13.98 -3.89
C LYS A 68 2.55 14.74 -4.50
N ASN A 69 3.69 14.07 -4.59
CA ASN A 69 4.88 14.55 -5.29
C ASN A 69 5.46 13.42 -6.15
N ASN A 70 5.92 13.70 -7.37
CA ASN A 70 6.52 12.70 -8.27
C ASN A 70 5.72 11.39 -8.39
N ASN A 71 4.40 11.49 -8.49
CA ASN A 71 3.44 10.38 -8.55
C ASN A 71 3.30 9.50 -7.30
N LEU A 72 3.99 9.80 -6.20
CA LEU A 72 3.83 9.12 -4.93
C LEU A 72 3.07 9.98 -3.94
N HIS A 73 2.20 9.35 -3.17
CA HIS A 73 1.43 10.01 -2.12
C HIS A 73 2.20 10.04 -0.78
N ALA A 74 1.95 11.11 -0.02
CA ALA A 74 2.31 11.21 1.38
C ALA A 74 1.08 11.68 2.16
N GLU A 75 0.80 11.06 3.29
CA GLU A 75 -0.32 11.42 4.15
C GLU A 75 0.21 11.92 5.50
N ILE A 76 -0.11 13.17 5.83
CA ILE A 76 0.15 13.75 7.15
C ILE A 76 -1.03 13.33 8.04
N GLN A 77 -0.76 12.55 9.09
CA GLN A 77 -1.79 12.09 10.01
C GLN A 77 -1.85 12.97 11.25
N ILE A 78 -3.05 13.44 11.57
CA ILE A 78 -3.29 14.44 12.61
C ILE A 78 -4.16 13.82 13.69
N ASP A 79 -3.64 13.80 14.92
CA ASP A 79 -4.32 13.27 16.09
C ASP A 79 -3.72 13.87 17.37
N PRO A 80 -4.28 15.00 17.85
CA PRO A 80 -3.75 15.72 19.00
C PRO A 80 -3.82 14.94 20.33
N VAL A 81 -4.63 13.87 20.40
CA VAL A 81 -4.74 13.03 21.61
C VAL A 81 -3.80 11.82 21.58
N HIS A 82 -3.21 11.52 20.41
CA HIS A 82 -2.17 10.50 20.29
C HIS A 82 -0.90 10.91 21.05
N SER A 83 -0.18 9.96 21.64
CA SER A 83 1.03 10.26 22.44
C SER A 83 2.09 11.07 21.70
N VAL A 84 2.23 10.86 20.39
CA VAL A 84 3.12 11.66 19.52
C VAL A 84 2.48 12.99 19.14
N GLY A 85 1.23 12.99 18.67
CA GLY A 85 0.55 14.21 18.22
C GLY A 85 0.34 15.23 19.34
N ALA A 86 0.16 14.77 20.58
CA ALA A 86 0.09 15.63 21.77
C ALA A 86 1.38 16.43 22.05
N THR A 87 2.51 16.02 21.45
CA THR A 87 3.81 16.71 21.56
C THR A 87 4.11 17.60 20.35
N ASP A 88 3.26 17.56 19.32
CA ASP A 88 3.41 18.32 18.09
C ASP A 88 2.43 19.51 18.08
N PRO A 89 2.87 20.75 17.79
CA PRO A 89 1.99 21.92 17.81
C PRO A 89 0.80 21.81 16.86
N ALA A 90 0.94 21.08 15.75
CA ALA A 90 -0.12 20.84 14.77
C ALA A 90 -0.86 19.53 14.97
N GLY A 91 -0.56 18.79 16.04
CA GLY A 91 -1.16 17.49 16.31
C GLY A 91 -0.68 16.39 15.38
N ILE A 92 0.41 16.58 14.63
CA ILE A 92 0.89 15.57 13.68
C ILE A 92 1.39 14.34 14.46
N LYS A 93 0.76 13.19 14.24
CA LYS A 93 1.17 11.93 14.88
C LYS A 93 2.09 11.07 14.03
N ASP A 94 1.96 11.14 12.71
CA ASP A 94 2.72 10.28 11.79
C ASP A 94 2.71 10.82 10.36
N VAL A 95 3.60 10.26 9.53
CA VAL A 95 3.69 10.49 8.09
C VAL A 95 3.65 9.16 7.38
N LEU A 96 2.58 8.91 6.65
CA LEU A 96 2.42 7.68 5.88
C LEU A 96 2.88 7.92 4.44
N LEU A 97 3.97 7.26 4.04
CA LEU A 97 4.51 7.33 2.68
C LEU A 97 4.01 6.16 1.84
N GLU A 98 3.47 6.48 0.66
CA GLU A 98 3.29 5.49 -0.40
C GLU A 98 4.67 5.03 -0.88
N SER A 99 4.91 3.72 -0.85
CA SER A 99 6.25 3.18 -1.02
C SER A 99 6.27 1.95 -1.93
N ALA A 100 6.02 0.76 -1.38
CA ALA A 100 6.00 -0.48 -2.14
C ALA A 100 4.78 -0.54 -3.08
N ILE A 101 4.79 0.22 -4.17
CA ILE A 101 3.72 0.30 -5.17
C ILE A 101 3.49 -1.03 -5.90
N THR A 102 4.54 -1.85 -6.01
CA THR A 102 4.47 -3.22 -6.55
C THR A 102 5.24 -4.20 -5.67
N THR A 103 4.77 -5.44 -5.59
CA THR A 103 5.43 -6.54 -4.87
C THR A 103 5.45 -7.79 -5.73
N ILE A 104 6.59 -8.46 -5.80
CA ILE A 104 6.73 -9.77 -6.44
C ILE A 104 6.50 -10.84 -5.37
N GLN A 105 5.43 -11.59 -5.52
CA GLN A 105 5.18 -12.83 -4.77
C GLN A 105 6.00 -13.94 -5.41
N ASP A 106 7.02 -14.40 -4.70
CA ASP A 106 8.04 -15.23 -5.27
C ASP A 106 7.76 -16.74 -5.12
N CYS A 107 7.81 -17.47 -6.23
CA CYS A 107 7.74 -18.93 -6.27
C CYS A 107 9.06 -19.57 -6.73
N GLU A 108 10.13 -18.78 -6.86
CA GLU A 108 11.43 -19.20 -7.39
C GLU A 108 12.54 -19.08 -6.32
N ASP A 109 13.50 -18.18 -6.49
CA ASP A 109 14.79 -18.24 -5.77
C ASP A 109 14.70 -17.95 -4.26
N SER A 110 13.61 -17.36 -3.76
CA SER A 110 13.44 -17.09 -2.32
C SER A 110 12.69 -18.19 -1.55
N VAL A 111 12.29 -19.28 -2.21
CA VAL A 111 11.55 -20.39 -1.59
C VAL A 111 12.21 -21.73 -1.90
N ALA A 112 11.97 -22.73 -1.04
CA ALA A 112 12.29 -24.12 -1.32
C ALA A 112 10.96 -24.87 -1.46
N ALA A 113 10.61 -25.26 -2.69
CA ALA A 113 9.40 -26.00 -2.97
C ALA A 113 9.70 -27.14 -3.96
N VAL A 114 9.89 -28.35 -3.44
CA VAL A 114 10.52 -29.45 -4.20
C VAL A 114 9.56 -30.55 -4.63
N ASP A 115 8.35 -30.57 -4.08
CA ASP A 115 7.32 -31.57 -4.37
C ASP A 115 5.91 -30.96 -4.42
N GLY A 116 4.91 -31.81 -4.63
CA GLY A 116 3.52 -31.37 -4.72
C GLY A 116 2.98 -30.74 -3.44
N GLU A 117 3.42 -31.17 -2.26
CA GLU A 117 2.94 -30.63 -0.97
C GLU A 117 3.44 -29.20 -0.78
N ASP A 118 4.72 -28.96 -1.10
CA ASP A 118 5.30 -27.63 -1.07
C ASP A 118 4.63 -26.69 -2.09
N LYS A 119 4.47 -27.14 -3.33
CA LYS A 119 3.83 -26.34 -4.39
C LYS A 119 2.39 -25.99 -4.03
N VAL A 120 1.65 -26.91 -3.40
CA VAL A 120 0.30 -26.62 -2.90
C VAL A 120 0.32 -25.51 -1.85
N THR A 121 1.33 -25.45 -0.98
CA THR A 121 1.47 -24.36 0.01
C THR A 121 1.73 -23.02 -0.67
N VAL A 122 2.64 -22.97 -1.64
CA VAL A 122 2.91 -21.77 -2.46
C VAL A 122 1.63 -21.29 -3.16
N TYR A 123 0.94 -22.19 -3.86
CA TYR A 123 -0.29 -21.85 -4.58
C TYR A 123 -1.44 -21.45 -3.65
N ARG A 124 -1.54 -22.05 -2.45
CA ARG A 124 -2.57 -21.68 -1.47
C ARG A 124 -2.38 -20.25 -0.96
N ASN A 125 -1.14 -19.81 -0.73
CA ASN A 125 -0.86 -18.43 -0.34
C ASN A 125 -1.21 -17.46 -1.47
N TRP A 126 -0.83 -17.77 -2.71
CA TRP A 126 -1.24 -16.98 -3.88
C TRP A 126 -2.76 -16.92 -4.04
N LEU A 127 -3.46 -18.03 -3.79
CA LEU A 127 -4.92 -18.09 -3.82
C LEU A 127 -5.57 -17.20 -2.76
N GLY A 128 -5.05 -17.23 -1.53
CA GLY A 128 -5.53 -16.35 -0.47
C GLY A 128 -5.36 -14.86 -0.83
N LEU A 129 -4.24 -14.51 -1.49
CA LEU A 129 -4.01 -13.15 -1.98
C LEU A 129 -5.00 -12.76 -3.07
N MET A 130 -5.22 -13.61 -4.08
CA MET A 130 -6.15 -13.33 -5.20
C MET A 130 -7.62 -13.37 -4.79
N LYS A 131 -7.96 -14.07 -3.70
CA LYS A 131 -9.29 -14.02 -3.08
C LYS A 131 -9.42 -12.90 -2.04
N GLY A 132 -8.33 -12.27 -1.64
CA GLY A 132 -8.33 -11.21 -0.64
C GLY A 132 -8.61 -11.69 0.79
N ASP A 133 -8.51 -13.00 1.06
CA ASP A 133 -8.85 -13.62 2.34
C ASP A 133 -7.64 -14.21 3.09
N LEU A 134 -6.42 -14.02 2.56
CA LEU A 134 -5.20 -14.42 3.25
C LEU A 134 -5.11 -13.72 4.61
N LYS A 135 -4.95 -14.52 5.66
CA LYS A 135 -4.73 -14.07 7.03
C LYS A 135 -3.86 -15.06 7.78
N GLU A 136 -3.14 -14.55 8.76
CA GLU A 136 -2.25 -15.35 9.61
C GLU A 136 -2.41 -14.92 11.07
N THR A 137 -2.43 -15.88 11.99
CA THR A 137 -2.56 -15.63 13.42
C THR A 137 -1.29 -16.06 14.15
N PHE A 138 -0.73 -15.16 14.97
CA PHE A 138 0.53 -15.38 15.68
C PHE A 138 0.51 -14.70 17.05
N MET A 139 1.43 -15.13 17.92
CA MET A 139 1.59 -14.57 19.26
C MET A 139 2.59 -13.40 19.26
N LYS A 140 2.22 -12.27 19.84
CA LYS A 140 3.13 -11.13 20.06
C LYS A 140 2.88 -10.53 21.43
N GLY A 141 3.92 -10.50 22.27
CA GLY A 141 3.79 -9.96 23.63
C GLY A 141 2.84 -10.76 24.53
N GLY A 142 2.61 -12.05 24.23
CA GLY A 142 1.66 -12.90 24.97
C GLY A 142 0.21 -12.79 24.51
N GLU A 143 -0.08 -11.94 23.52
CA GLU A 143 -1.41 -11.81 22.93
C GLU A 143 -1.45 -12.42 21.53
N GLU A 144 -2.59 -13.03 21.20
CA GLU A 144 -2.87 -13.53 19.87
C GLU A 144 -3.26 -12.37 18.96
N MET A 145 -2.60 -12.28 17.80
CA MET A 145 -2.85 -11.24 16.80
C MET A 145 -3.10 -11.88 15.44
N THR A 146 -4.15 -11.43 14.76
CA THR A 146 -4.45 -11.83 13.37
C THR A 146 -4.11 -10.69 12.42
N ARG A 147 -3.33 -10.96 11.39
CA ARG A 147 -3.07 -10.03 10.28
C ARG A 147 -3.86 -10.44 9.05
N SER A 148 -4.38 -9.46 8.33
CA SER A 148 -5.07 -9.61 7.05
C SER A 148 -4.66 -8.51 6.09
N LEU A 149 -5.10 -8.62 4.83
CA LEU A 149 -4.88 -7.56 3.83
C LEU A 149 -5.59 -6.27 4.23
N ASN A 150 -4.90 -5.14 4.06
CA ASN A 150 -5.47 -3.81 4.33
C ASN A 150 -6.55 -3.45 3.30
N PRO A 151 -7.63 -2.76 3.70
CA PRO A 151 -8.62 -2.23 2.76
C PRO A 151 -8.04 -1.07 1.94
N ASP A 152 -8.80 -0.60 0.95
CA ASP A 152 -8.52 0.69 0.30
C ASP A 152 -8.67 1.85 1.27
N ARG A 153 -7.88 2.89 1.05
CA ARG A 153 -7.89 4.13 1.83
C ARG A 153 -8.86 5.11 1.18
N SER A 154 -9.73 5.74 1.96
CA SER A 154 -10.80 6.62 1.45
C SER A 154 -10.52 8.06 1.83
N TYR A 155 -10.70 8.99 0.89
CA TYR A 155 -10.41 10.41 1.08
C TYR A 155 -11.49 11.27 0.45
N ILE A 156 -11.59 12.52 0.92
CA ILE A 156 -12.38 13.58 0.30
C ILE A 156 -11.44 14.42 -0.57
N ALA A 157 -11.76 14.56 -1.85
CA ALA A 157 -11.02 15.35 -2.81
C ALA A 157 -11.19 16.87 -2.56
N PRO A 158 -10.33 17.71 -3.14
CA PRO A 158 -10.45 19.17 -3.06
C PRO A 158 -11.80 19.72 -3.52
N ASP A 159 -12.47 19.03 -4.46
CA ASP A 159 -13.80 19.40 -4.96
C ASP A 159 -14.96 18.87 -4.07
N GLY A 160 -14.65 18.16 -2.99
CA GLY A 160 -15.60 17.57 -2.06
C GLY A 160 -16.11 16.16 -2.44
N SER A 161 -15.65 15.59 -3.55
CA SER A 161 -16.01 14.22 -3.95
C SER A 161 -15.23 13.15 -3.17
N ASP A 162 -15.84 11.97 -2.96
CA ASP A 162 -15.14 10.83 -2.35
C ASP A 162 -14.29 10.09 -3.40
N PHE A 163 -13.07 9.71 -3.02
CA PHE A 163 -12.24 8.81 -3.81
C PHE A 163 -11.47 7.82 -2.94
N LYS A 164 -10.88 6.80 -3.59
CA LYS A 164 -10.10 5.76 -2.91
C LYS A 164 -8.73 5.57 -3.53
N LEU A 165 -7.76 5.26 -2.69
CA LEU A 165 -6.44 4.76 -3.09
C LEU A 165 -6.29 3.30 -2.70
N SER A 166 -5.53 2.55 -3.51
CA SER A 166 -5.16 1.18 -3.17
C SER A 166 -4.39 1.18 -1.85
N GLY A 167 -4.89 0.47 -0.85
CA GLY A 167 -4.19 0.32 0.43
C GLY A 167 -3.11 -0.77 0.42
N ARG A 168 -2.83 -1.34 -0.76
CA ARG A 168 -1.93 -2.48 -0.95
C ARG A 168 -1.07 -2.30 -2.19
N SER A 169 0.04 -3.01 -2.18
CA SER A 169 0.94 -3.15 -3.32
C SER A 169 0.25 -3.90 -4.46
N LEU A 170 0.49 -3.47 -5.70
CA LEU A 170 0.13 -4.26 -6.87
C LEU A 170 1.01 -5.53 -6.90
N MET A 171 0.37 -6.69 -6.88
CA MET A 171 1.07 -7.97 -6.81
C MET A 171 1.35 -8.54 -8.19
N LEU A 172 2.60 -8.92 -8.40
CA LEU A 172 3.07 -9.79 -9.46
C LEU A 172 3.38 -11.16 -8.84
N VAL A 173 3.35 -12.22 -9.65
CA VAL A 173 3.84 -13.54 -9.25
C VAL A 173 5.07 -13.92 -10.06
N ARG A 174 6.14 -14.37 -9.41
CA ARG A 174 7.33 -14.89 -10.10
C ARG A 174 7.24 -16.41 -10.17
N ASN A 175 6.89 -16.91 -11.35
CA ASN A 175 6.93 -18.34 -11.64
C ASN A 175 8.39 -18.79 -11.77
N VAL A 176 8.65 -20.09 -11.67
CA VAL A 176 9.99 -20.65 -11.96
C VAL A 176 10.33 -20.55 -13.45
N GLY A 177 11.63 -20.68 -13.77
CA GLY A 177 12.14 -20.67 -15.15
C GLY A 177 11.83 -21.93 -15.95
N HIS A 178 12.68 -22.27 -16.93
CA HIS A 178 12.44 -23.39 -17.85
C HIS A 178 13.16 -24.70 -17.49
N LEU A 179 14.01 -24.69 -16.46
CA LEU A 179 14.94 -25.80 -16.19
C LEU A 179 14.30 -27.01 -15.49
N MET A 180 13.52 -26.76 -14.43
CA MET A 180 13.11 -27.80 -13.49
C MET A 180 11.84 -28.51 -13.94
N THR A 181 11.77 -29.81 -13.66
CA THR A 181 10.54 -30.60 -13.62
C THR A 181 10.11 -30.80 -12.17
N ASN A 182 8.87 -31.21 -11.94
CA ASN A 182 8.38 -31.48 -10.59
C ASN A 182 7.52 -32.76 -10.57
N PRO A 183 7.70 -33.66 -9.58
CA PRO A 183 6.96 -34.91 -9.47
C PRO A 183 5.48 -34.75 -9.09
N ALA A 184 5.01 -33.52 -8.83
CA ALA A 184 3.61 -33.25 -8.53
C ALA A 184 2.64 -33.72 -9.63
N ILE A 185 3.08 -33.73 -10.89
CA ILE A 185 2.30 -34.23 -12.04
C ILE A 185 3.23 -35.05 -12.95
N LEU A 186 2.77 -36.24 -13.31
CA LEU A 186 3.38 -37.07 -14.35
C LEU A 186 2.56 -36.99 -15.65
N ASP A 187 3.24 -36.98 -16.79
CA ASP A 187 2.61 -37.08 -18.10
C ASP A 187 2.12 -38.51 -18.41
N GLN A 188 1.55 -38.69 -19.60
CA GLN A 188 1.01 -39.99 -20.05
C GLN A 188 2.08 -41.10 -20.15
N ASP A 189 3.35 -40.72 -20.26
CA ASP A 189 4.49 -41.62 -20.39
C ASP A 189 5.19 -41.84 -19.03
N GLY A 190 4.69 -41.20 -17.96
CA GLY A 190 5.21 -41.31 -16.61
C GLY A 190 6.36 -40.35 -16.27
N ASN A 191 6.65 -39.36 -17.12
CA ASN A 191 7.70 -38.37 -16.87
C ASN A 191 7.18 -37.17 -16.09
N GLU A 192 8.05 -36.56 -15.29
CA GLU A 192 7.71 -35.33 -14.58
C GLU A 192 7.47 -34.17 -15.54
N VAL A 193 6.43 -33.37 -15.26
CA VAL A 193 6.08 -32.21 -16.07
C VAL A 193 6.99 -31.01 -15.72
N PRO A 194 7.39 -30.17 -16.71
CA PRO A 194 8.13 -28.94 -16.45
C PRO A 194 7.40 -28.02 -15.48
N GLU A 195 8.07 -27.65 -14.38
CA GLU A 195 7.47 -26.90 -13.28
C GLU A 195 7.01 -25.50 -13.73
N GLY A 196 7.75 -24.87 -14.64
CA GLY A 196 7.36 -23.57 -15.21
C GLY A 196 6.04 -23.58 -15.99
N ILE A 197 5.61 -24.73 -16.51
CA ILE A 197 4.29 -24.92 -17.14
C ILE A 197 3.22 -25.10 -16.07
N LEU A 198 3.51 -25.89 -15.04
CA LEU A 198 2.63 -26.07 -13.88
C LEU A 198 2.32 -24.72 -13.23
N ASP A 199 3.35 -23.93 -12.94
CA ASP A 199 3.20 -22.59 -12.38
C ASP A 199 2.31 -21.72 -13.26
N ALA A 200 2.54 -21.68 -14.58
CA ALA A 200 1.71 -20.89 -15.48
C ALA A 200 0.24 -21.31 -15.41
N MET A 201 -0.05 -22.61 -15.39
CA MET A 201 -1.43 -23.10 -15.28
C MET A 201 -2.07 -22.71 -13.94
N PHE A 202 -1.39 -22.96 -12.83
CA PHE A 202 -1.97 -22.74 -11.51
C PHE A 202 -2.03 -21.26 -11.13
N THR A 203 -0.98 -20.48 -11.33
CA THR A 203 -0.97 -19.07 -10.92
C THR A 203 -1.92 -18.23 -11.76
N ILE A 204 -2.08 -18.52 -13.06
CA ILE A 204 -3.10 -17.90 -13.92
C ILE A 204 -4.50 -18.30 -13.46
N CYS A 205 -4.77 -19.60 -13.27
CA CYS A 205 -6.08 -20.08 -12.84
C CYS A 205 -6.51 -19.42 -11.51
N ILE A 206 -5.58 -19.30 -10.58
CA ILE A 206 -5.80 -18.63 -9.29
C ILE A 206 -6.05 -17.13 -9.47
N ALA A 207 -5.28 -16.44 -10.32
CA ALA A 207 -5.43 -15.00 -10.55
C ALA A 207 -6.78 -14.61 -11.20
N ILE A 208 -7.52 -15.57 -11.78
CA ILE A 208 -8.89 -15.33 -12.27
C ILE A 208 -9.83 -14.88 -11.14
N HIS A 209 -9.56 -15.24 -9.87
CA HIS A 209 -10.35 -14.75 -8.74
C HIS A 209 -10.33 -13.22 -8.61
N ASP A 210 -9.19 -12.59 -8.89
CA ASP A 210 -9.07 -11.13 -8.96
C ASP A 210 -9.84 -10.57 -10.16
N LEU A 211 -9.64 -11.14 -11.35
CA LEU A 211 -10.24 -10.64 -12.59
C LEU A 211 -11.76 -10.71 -12.61
N ASN A 212 -12.34 -11.79 -12.06
CA ASN A 212 -13.78 -11.98 -12.03
C ASN A 212 -14.46 -11.20 -10.91
N GLY A 213 -13.72 -10.46 -10.08
CA GLY A 213 -14.26 -9.72 -8.95
C GLY A 213 -14.81 -10.64 -7.84
N ASN A 214 -14.28 -11.86 -7.73
CA ASN A 214 -14.67 -12.81 -6.69
C ASN A 214 -14.00 -12.51 -5.33
N SER A 215 -13.42 -11.32 -5.19
CA SER A 215 -12.78 -10.82 -3.97
C SER A 215 -13.34 -9.45 -3.60
N ALA A 216 -13.43 -9.18 -2.29
CA ALA A 216 -13.71 -7.84 -1.77
C ALA A 216 -12.57 -6.85 -2.03
N ILE A 217 -11.40 -7.36 -2.41
CA ILE A 217 -10.19 -6.60 -2.65
C ILE A 217 -9.72 -6.88 -4.08
N LYS A 218 -9.39 -5.82 -4.83
CA LYS A 218 -8.87 -5.96 -6.19
C LYS A 218 -7.36 -5.75 -6.20
N ASN A 219 -6.65 -6.62 -6.91
CA ASN A 219 -5.24 -6.45 -7.26
C ASN A 219 -5.12 -5.63 -8.56
N SER A 220 -5.68 -6.13 -9.67
CA SER A 220 -5.52 -5.51 -10.98
C SER A 220 -6.69 -4.59 -11.36
N GLN A 221 -6.45 -3.28 -11.37
CA GLN A 221 -7.44 -2.33 -11.88
C GLN A 221 -7.61 -2.43 -13.41
N ALA A 222 -6.55 -2.83 -14.12
CA ALA A 222 -6.51 -2.93 -15.58
C ALA A 222 -7.00 -4.28 -16.13
N GLY A 223 -7.43 -5.22 -15.28
CA GLY A 223 -7.88 -6.55 -15.72
C GLY A 223 -6.75 -7.41 -16.29
N SER A 224 -5.52 -7.20 -15.83
CA SER A 224 -4.31 -7.91 -16.26
C SER A 224 -3.71 -8.78 -15.16
N ILE A 225 -3.06 -9.89 -15.53
CA ILE A 225 -2.27 -10.74 -14.64
C ILE A 225 -0.79 -10.47 -14.91
N TYR A 226 0.00 -10.23 -13.87
CA TYR A 226 1.41 -9.86 -13.98
C TYR A 226 2.30 -11.01 -13.52
N ILE A 227 2.94 -11.68 -14.48
CA ILE A 227 3.83 -12.82 -14.22
C ILE A 227 5.26 -12.42 -14.56
N VAL A 228 6.15 -12.52 -13.59
CA VAL A 228 7.60 -12.42 -13.81
C VAL A 228 8.08 -13.79 -14.26
N LYS A 229 8.71 -13.85 -15.43
CA LYS A 229 9.32 -15.08 -15.96
C LYS A 229 10.84 -14.96 -15.87
N PRO A 230 11.49 -15.65 -14.92
CA PRO A 230 12.93 -15.64 -14.76
C PRO A 230 13.60 -16.71 -15.63
N LYS A 231 14.93 -16.57 -15.78
CA LYS A 231 15.85 -17.57 -16.36
C LYS A 231 15.29 -18.21 -17.64
#